data_AF-A0A7X6WD99-F1
#
_entry.id   AF-A0A7X6WD99-F1
#
_cell.length_a   1.000
_cell.length_b   1.000
_cell.length_c   1.000
_cell.angle_alpha   90.00
_cell.angle_beta   90.00
_cell.angle_gamma   90.00
#
_symmetry.space_group_name_H-M   'P 1'
#
loop_
_entity.id
_entity.type
_entity.pdbx_description
1 polymer ?
#
loop_
_entity_poly.entity_id
_entity_poly.type
_entity_poly.pdbx_seq_one_letter_code
_entity_poly.pdbx_strand_id
1 'polypeptide(L)'
;MDYNKQIKEIEKHFIKNGKTRDDFKIGVEFEHFVVYQDTLKTVSYYEENGVAETLHDLEKLGYKGMYEGEYILGLVKGNKVITLEPGSQ
;
A
#
# COMPACT_ATOMS: atom_id res chain seq x y z
N MET A 1 -22.65 23.32 10.35
CA MET A 1 -22.24 21.92 10.06
C MET A 1 -23.31 21.02 10.64
N ASP A 2 -23.93 20.14 9.86
CA ASP A 2 -24.98 19.24 10.35
C ASP A 2 -24.34 17.91 10.79
N TYR A 3 -24.03 17.82 12.08
CA TYR A 3 -23.40 16.65 12.67
C TYR A 3 -24.29 15.40 12.58
N ASN A 4 -25.61 15.55 12.67
CA ASN A 4 -26.53 14.43 12.57
C ASN A 4 -26.50 13.81 11.16
N LYS A 5 -26.41 14.65 10.14
CA LYS A 5 -26.21 14.18 8.77
C LYS A 5 -24.88 13.45 8.60
N GLN A 6 -23.78 13.98 9.15
CA GLN A 6 -22.46 13.34 9.07
C GLN A 6 -22.44 11.96 9.74
N ILE A 7 -23.01 11.85 10.94
CA ILE A 7 -23.13 10.57 11.66
C ILE A 7 -23.90 9.55 10.82
N LYS A 8 -25.04 9.95 10.23
CA LYS A 8 -25.85 9.05 9.39
C LYS A 8 -25.11 8.56 8.14
N GLU A 9 -24.30 9.41 7.52
CA GLU A 9 -23.50 8.99 6.36
C GLU A 9 -22.40 7.99 6.73
N ILE A 10 -21.74 8.18 7.89
CA ILE A 10 -20.74 7.24 8.41
C ILE A 10 -21.41 5.90 8.75
N GLU A 11 -22.52 5.92 9.49
CA GLU A 11 -23.29 4.73 9.84
C GLU A 11 -23.69 3.94 8.58
N LYS A 12 -24.26 4.63 7.60
CA LYS A 12 -24.67 4.06 6.31
C LYS A 12 -23.49 3.43 5.57
N HIS A 13 -22.31 4.03 5.61
CA HIS A 13 -21.11 3.49 4.99
C HIS A 13 -20.71 2.14 5.60
N PHE A 14 -20.71 2.01 6.93
CA PHE A 14 -20.38 0.74 7.60
C PHE A 14 -21.44 -0.34 7.36
N ILE A 15 -22.73 -0.01 7.53
CA ILE A 15 -23.83 -0.98 7.34
C ILE A 15 -23.85 -1.54 5.92
N LYS A 16 -23.64 -0.69 4.90
CA LYS A 16 -23.62 -1.10 3.49
C LYS A 16 -22.55 -2.16 3.18
N ASN A 17 -21.45 -2.20 3.94
CA ASN A 17 -20.33 -3.09 3.70
C ASN A 17 -20.38 -4.39 4.52
N GLY A 18 -21.43 -4.60 5.33
CA GLY A 18 -21.66 -5.88 6.02
C GLY A 18 -21.71 -7.06 5.05
N LYS A 19 -21.17 -8.21 5.47
CA LYS A 19 -21.07 -9.44 4.67
C LYS A 19 -21.74 -10.60 5.37
N THR A 20 -22.32 -11.51 4.60
CA THR A 20 -22.78 -12.80 5.13
C THR A 20 -21.58 -13.72 5.35
N ARG A 21 -21.75 -14.78 6.17
CA ARG A 21 -20.67 -15.72 6.47
C ARG A 21 -20.10 -16.38 5.20
N ASP A 22 -20.93 -16.61 4.19
CA ASP A 22 -20.53 -17.21 2.91
C ASP A 22 -19.63 -16.27 2.07
N ASP A 23 -19.65 -14.96 2.37
CA ASP A 23 -18.83 -13.94 1.71
C ASP A 23 -17.57 -13.57 2.50
N PHE A 24 -17.30 -14.22 3.64
CA PHE A 24 -16.12 -13.92 4.44
C PHE A 24 -14.83 -14.29 3.69
N LYS A 25 -13.82 -13.42 3.79
CA LYS A 25 -12.50 -13.58 3.16
C LYS A 25 -11.40 -13.25 4.17
N ILE A 26 -10.18 -13.72 3.90
CA ILE A 26 -8.98 -13.38 4.67
C ILE A 26 -8.11 -12.48 3.78
N GLY A 27 -7.84 -11.26 4.25
CA GLY A 27 -6.77 -10.41 3.76
C GLY A 27 -5.56 -10.54 4.68
N VAL A 28 -4.36 -10.46 4.11
CA VAL A 28 -3.10 -10.44 4.87
C VAL A 28 -2.27 -9.27 4.39
N GLU A 29 -1.61 -8.61 5.33
CA GLU A 29 -0.71 -7.49 5.11
C GLU A 29 0.62 -7.81 5.78
N PHE A 30 1.72 -7.49 5.11
CA PHE A 30 3.08 -7.74 5.58
C PHE A 30 3.93 -6.51 5.29
N GLU A 31 4.60 -6.01 6.32
CA GLU A 31 5.60 -4.95 6.20
C GLU A 31 7.00 -5.56 6.26
N HIS A 32 7.93 -5.04 5.47
CA HIS A 32 9.28 -5.56 5.38
C HIS A 32 10.31 -4.45 5.56
N PHE A 33 11.33 -4.70 6.39
CA PHE A 33 12.53 -3.87 6.37
C PHE A 33 13.51 -4.44 5.37
N VAL A 34 13.69 -3.74 4.24
CA VAL A 34 14.74 -4.09 3.27
C VAL A 34 16.07 -3.56 3.81
N VAL A 35 17.08 -4.42 3.90
CA VAL A 35 18.41 -4.07 4.42
C VAL A 35 19.51 -4.59 3.52
N TYR A 36 20.65 -3.89 3.47
CA TYR A 36 21.86 -4.41 2.85
C TYR A 36 22.42 -5.55 3.69
N GLN A 37 22.66 -6.71 3.09
CA GLN A 37 23.13 -7.89 3.79
C GLN A 37 24.46 -7.66 4.54
N ASP A 38 25.40 -6.92 3.95
CA ASP A 38 26.73 -6.74 4.52
C ASP A 38 26.77 -5.73 5.68
N THR A 39 25.84 -4.77 5.71
CA THR A 39 25.87 -3.66 6.70
C THR A 39 24.67 -3.65 7.64
N LEU A 40 23.62 -4.40 7.31
CA LEU A 40 22.31 -4.41 7.96
C LEU A 40 21.62 -3.03 8.02
N LYS A 41 22.13 -2.06 7.26
CA LYS A 41 21.48 -0.75 7.11
C LYS A 41 20.24 -0.89 6.25
N THR A 42 19.19 -0.17 6.62
CA THR A 42 17.96 -0.08 5.85
C THR A 42 18.21 0.60 4.51
N VAL A 43 17.60 0.04 3.47
CA VAL A 43 17.61 0.62 2.13
C VAL A 43 16.72 1.86 2.15
N SER A 44 17.24 2.99 1.64
CA SER A 44 16.47 4.22 1.54
C SER A 44 15.68 4.30 0.24
N TYR A 45 14.72 5.21 0.18
CA TYR A 45 13.95 5.45 -1.04
C TYR A 45 14.80 6.02 -2.18
N TYR A 46 15.71 6.95 -1.87
CA TYR A 46 16.38 7.81 -2.87
C TYR A 46 17.76 7.34 -3.32
N GLU A 47 18.33 6.32 -2.67
CA GLU A 47 19.67 5.86 -3.00
C GLU A 47 19.72 4.95 -4.24
N GLU A 48 20.93 4.75 -4.77
CA GLU A 48 21.18 3.77 -5.82
C GLU A 48 20.85 2.36 -5.32
N ASN A 49 20.13 1.57 -6.12
CA ASN A 49 19.49 0.31 -5.71
C ASN A 49 18.50 0.48 -4.55
N GLY A 50 17.94 1.68 -4.39
CA GLY A 50 16.96 2.04 -3.38
C GLY A 50 15.56 1.46 -3.62
N VAL A 51 14.64 1.81 -2.73
CA VAL A 51 13.24 1.35 -2.83
C VAL A 51 12.56 1.88 -4.10
N ALA A 52 12.81 3.12 -4.51
CA ALA A 52 12.23 3.67 -5.74
C ALA A 52 12.62 2.88 -6.99
N GLU A 53 13.91 2.54 -7.12
CA GLU A 53 14.42 1.73 -8.25
C GLU A 53 13.83 0.32 -8.23
N THR A 54 13.71 -0.29 -7.04
CA THR A 54 13.05 -1.59 -6.86
C THR A 54 11.60 -1.55 -7.34
N LEU A 55 10.85 -0.48 -7.02
CA LEU A 55 9.48 -0.33 -7.48
C LEU A 55 9.40 -0.15 -9.00
N HIS A 56 10.31 0.63 -9.61
CA HIS A 56 10.40 0.76 -11.07
C HIS A 56 10.74 -0.56 -11.76
N ASP A 57 11.59 -1.39 -11.16
CA ASP A 57 11.90 -2.71 -11.71
C ASP A 57 10.68 -3.65 -11.65
N LEU A 58 9.89 -3.60 -10.58
CA LEU A 58 8.62 -4.33 -10.51
C LEU A 58 7.59 -3.81 -11.54
N GLU A 59 7.56 -2.50 -11.81
CA GLU A 59 6.72 -1.94 -12.86
C GLU A 59 7.07 -2.52 -14.24
N LYS A 60 8.37 -2.66 -14.55
CA LYS A 60 8.84 -3.34 -15.78
C LYS A 60 8.40 -4.81 -15.84
N LEU A 61 8.13 -5.45 -14.70
CA LEU A 61 7.58 -6.81 -14.58
C LEU A 61 6.03 -6.86 -14.65
N GLY A 62 5.40 -5.78 -15.10
CA GLY A 62 3.96 -5.69 -15.37
C GLY A 62 3.12 -5.39 -14.14
N TYR A 63 3.71 -4.84 -13.08
CA TYR A 63 2.95 -4.11 -12.08
C TYR A 63 2.61 -2.72 -12.63
N LYS A 64 1.51 -2.12 -12.16
CA LYS A 64 1.18 -0.73 -12.48
C LYS A 64 1.63 0.18 -11.34
N GLY A 65 2.50 1.16 -11.62
CA GLY A 65 2.94 2.15 -10.64
C GLY A 65 1.82 3.08 -10.16
N MET A 66 1.88 3.42 -8.87
CA MET A 66 1.10 4.46 -8.23
C MET A 66 2.03 5.59 -7.83
N TYR A 67 1.72 6.81 -8.26
CA TYR A 67 2.61 7.95 -8.14
C TYR A 67 1.98 9.09 -7.36
N GLU A 68 2.80 9.78 -6.56
CA GLU A 68 2.53 11.10 -6.03
C GLU A 68 3.52 12.09 -6.66
N GLY A 69 3.05 12.88 -7.63
CA GLY A 69 3.93 13.68 -8.48
C GLY A 69 4.84 12.78 -9.31
N GLU A 70 6.15 12.93 -9.16
CA GLU A 70 7.18 12.13 -9.84
C GLU A 70 7.62 10.89 -9.05
N TYR A 71 7.16 10.73 -7.80
CA TYR A 71 7.59 9.67 -6.90
C TYR A 71 6.66 8.45 -7.01
N ILE A 72 7.24 7.28 -7.30
CA ILE A 72 6.51 6.00 -7.25
C ILE A 72 6.41 5.55 -5.79
N LEU A 73 5.18 5.49 -5.25
CA LEU A 73 4.93 5.15 -3.83
C LEU A 73 4.19 3.84 -3.64
N GLY A 74 3.91 3.14 -4.73
CA GLY A 74 3.28 1.83 -4.66
C GLY A 74 3.05 1.19 -6.01
N LEU A 75 2.56 -0.04 -5.98
CA LEU A 75 2.32 -0.86 -7.15
C LEU A 75 1.02 -1.65 -6.99
N VAL A 76 0.35 -1.90 -8.11
CA VAL A 76 -0.81 -2.81 -8.15
C VAL A 76 -0.65 -3.86 -9.23
N LYS A 77 -0.97 -5.12 -8.89
CA LYS A 77 -1.06 -6.24 -9.84
C LYS A 77 -2.16 -7.21 -9.43
N GLY A 78 -3.30 -7.12 -10.11
CA GLY A 78 -4.49 -7.88 -9.76
C GLY A 78 -5.02 -7.47 -8.39
N ASN A 79 -5.10 -8.44 -7.46
CA ASN A 79 -5.54 -8.22 -6.08
C ASN A 79 -4.38 -7.99 -5.10
N LYS A 80 -3.15 -7.79 -5.60
CA LYS A 80 -1.96 -7.50 -4.79
C LYS A 80 -1.63 -6.02 -4.92
N VAL A 81 -1.37 -5.40 -3.78
CA VAL A 81 -0.99 -4.00 -3.67
C VAL A 81 0.29 -3.95 -2.85
N ILE A 82 1.24 -3.14 -3.30
CA ILE A 82 2.44 -2.76 -2.55
C ILE A 82 2.28 -1.27 -2.26
N THR A 83 2.41 -0.89 -1.00
CA THR A 83 2.43 0.48 -0.52
C THR A 83 3.75 0.72 0.19
N LEU A 84 4.10 2.00 0.40
CA LEU A 84 5.20 2.38 1.27
C LEU A 84 4.67 3.02 2.55
N GLU A 85 5.14 2.53 3.69
CA GLU A 85 5.03 3.22 4.96
C GLU A 85 6.08 4.34 5.08
N PRO A 86 6.00 5.24 6.09
CA PRO A 86 6.90 6.41 6.17
C PRO A 86 8.40 6.11 6.15
N GLY A 87 8.82 4.91 6.57
CA GLY A 87 10.21 4.45 6.56
C GLY A 87 10.58 3.58 5.35
N SER A 88 9.73 3.57 4.31
CA SER A 88 9.86 2.72 3.12
C SER A 88 9.72 1.21 3.37
N GLN A 89 9.03 0.81 4.45
CA GLN A 89 8.57 -0.58 4.64
C GLN A 89 7.39 -0.91 3.74
#